data_AF-A0A7X8DS01-F1
#
_entry.id   AF-A0A7X8DS01-F1
#
_cell.length_a   1.000
_cell.length_b   1.000
_cell.length_c   1.000
_cell.angle_alpha   90.00
_cell.angle_beta   90.00
_cell.angle_gamma   90.00
#
_symmetry.space_group_name_H-M   'P 1'
#
loop_
_entity.id
_entity.type
_entity.pdbx_description
1 polymer ?
#
loop_
_entity_poly.entity_id
_entity_poly.type
_entity_poly.pdbx_seq_one_letter_code
_entity_poly.pdbx_strand_id
1 'polypeptide(L)'
;YRPEDGRISTLDLNNLTYIDGDLYKQLLGFDENNNTYILGIEVFDNRDTIEIKEQVYRFDSSGKLTGIAEPLDEKNYIVPYKYLYLNGRGDLYQLLVLQDRVKVYRLNFRDVGEFSEKESGKPRAGLESRGGSGNNPALAEMREILYRRAVELVEYRWIYKPAHHGVKFADTDLPYYIKMLDREEELTGIPYCWGGFDSLDTRSINQKWDNFPDAVEKKIMTGNVGLTDYYFPGTAGLDCSGFISAVLGLKSRKASWYFYDHIGLVKRKSFSELSLMDVVAKNGHLLFFLNKNDYGINSIETNMLGSEWKVKYFHWSWRTLRDNAYKARGYRNLAEIPAVLKH
;
A
#
# COMPACT_ATOMS: atom_id res chain seq x y z
N TYR A 1 -32.51 -20.25 -1.63
CA TYR A 1 -33.36 -20.72 -0.52
C TYR A 1 -34.73 -20.06 -0.69
N ARG A 2 -35.82 -20.82 -0.72
CA ARG A 2 -37.20 -20.25 -0.77
C ARG A 2 -37.63 -19.92 0.67
N PRO A 3 -38.21 -18.74 0.93
CA PRO A 3 -38.53 -18.29 2.28
C PRO A 3 -39.95 -18.67 2.66
N GLU A 4 -40.16 -19.89 3.12
CA GLU A 4 -41.39 -20.28 3.81
C GLU A 4 -40.95 -21.10 5.03
N ASP A 5 -40.82 -20.41 6.17
CA ASP A 5 -41.03 -20.92 7.55
C ASP A 5 -40.48 -19.94 8.60
N GLY A 6 -41.20 -18.83 8.79
CA GLY A 6 -41.81 -18.47 10.07
C GLY A 6 -41.04 -18.41 11.40
N ARG A 7 -39.71 -18.47 11.47
CA ARG A 7 -38.95 -18.16 12.72
C ARG A 7 -37.63 -17.44 12.43
N ILE A 8 -37.71 -16.13 12.23
CA ILE A 8 -36.53 -15.27 12.35
C ILE A 8 -36.28 -15.10 13.85
N SER A 9 -35.35 -15.86 14.42
CA SER A 9 -34.78 -15.45 15.71
C SER A 9 -34.01 -14.16 15.44
N THR A 10 -34.53 -13.03 15.93
CA THR A 10 -33.76 -11.79 15.95
C THR A 10 -32.50 -12.05 16.74
N LEU A 11 -31.33 -12.04 16.08
CA LEU A 11 -30.04 -12.03 16.76
C LEU A 11 -30.06 -10.86 17.75
N ASP A 12 -29.85 -11.14 19.02
CA ASP A 12 -29.69 -10.09 20.03
C ASP A 12 -28.34 -9.42 19.79
N LEU A 13 -28.38 -8.28 19.10
CA LEU A 13 -27.20 -7.52 18.67
C LEU A 13 -26.33 -7.07 19.85
N ASN A 14 -26.86 -7.10 21.08
CA ASN A 14 -26.14 -6.70 22.30
C ASN A 14 -25.07 -7.72 22.75
N ASN A 15 -25.09 -8.95 22.22
CA ASN A 15 -24.10 -9.99 22.55
C ASN A 15 -23.01 -10.14 21.48
N LEU A 16 -22.99 -9.28 20.47
CA LEU A 16 -21.96 -9.31 19.43
C LEU A 16 -20.66 -8.73 19.99
N THR A 17 -19.60 -9.52 19.90
CA THR A 17 -18.25 -9.01 20.13
C THR A 17 -17.88 -8.11 18.96
N TYR A 18 -17.67 -6.82 19.22
CA TYR A 18 -17.14 -5.90 18.23
C TYR A 18 -15.68 -6.26 17.95
N ILE A 19 -15.39 -6.61 16.69
CA ILE A 19 -14.02 -6.70 16.19
C ILE A 19 -13.67 -5.35 15.58
N ASP A 20 -12.92 -4.54 16.33
CA ASP A 20 -12.29 -3.32 15.83
C ASP A 20 -11.20 -3.72 14.81
N GLY A 21 -11.37 -3.27 13.57
CA GLY A 21 -10.48 -3.61 12.45
C GLY A 21 -11.03 -3.02 11.14
N ASP A 22 -10.24 -2.15 10.52
CA ASP A 22 -10.65 -1.22 9.46
C ASP A 22 -10.49 -1.75 8.02
N LEU A 23 -10.65 -3.06 7.76
CA LEU A 23 -10.58 -3.55 6.37
C LEU A 23 -11.42 -4.80 6.05
N TYR A 24 -11.87 -4.84 4.80
CA TYR A 24 -12.61 -5.88 4.05
C TYR A 24 -12.92 -7.18 4.81
N LYS A 25 -14.22 -7.39 5.12
CA LYS A 25 -14.75 -8.61 5.73
C LYS A 25 -15.59 -9.38 4.71
N GLN A 26 -15.27 -10.64 4.46
CA GLN A 26 -16.00 -11.51 3.53
C GLN A 26 -16.60 -12.72 4.28
N LEU A 27 -17.91 -12.90 4.18
CA LEU A 27 -18.58 -14.11 4.65
C LEU A 27 -18.12 -15.31 3.82
N LEU A 28 -17.54 -16.32 4.48
CA LEU A 28 -17.15 -17.58 3.84
C LEU A 28 -18.31 -18.58 3.80
N GLY A 29 -19.12 -18.61 4.87
CA GLY A 29 -20.30 -19.48 4.96
C GLY A 29 -20.67 -19.84 6.39
N PHE A 30 -21.54 -20.86 6.50
CA PHE A 30 -22.04 -21.45 7.74
C PHE A 30 -21.79 -22.95 7.73
N ASP A 31 -21.56 -23.55 8.90
CA ASP A 31 -21.52 -25.00 9.06
C ASP A 31 -22.89 -25.56 9.51
N GLU A 32 -22.99 -26.88 9.64
CA GLU A 32 -24.18 -27.63 10.07
C GLU A 32 -24.62 -27.27 11.51
N ASN A 33 -23.73 -26.69 12.32
CA ASN A 33 -24.02 -26.24 13.68
C ASN A 33 -24.42 -24.74 13.73
N ASN A 34 -24.61 -24.10 12.57
CA ASN A 34 -24.84 -22.66 12.41
C ASN A 34 -23.69 -21.78 12.94
N ASN A 35 -22.46 -22.31 13.01
CA ASN A 35 -21.29 -21.47 13.24
C ASN A 35 -21.04 -20.62 11.99
N THR A 36 -20.66 -19.35 12.19
CA THR A 36 -20.41 -18.38 11.12
C THR A 36 -18.91 -18.21 10.90
N TYR A 37 -18.48 -18.17 9.63
CA TYR A 37 -17.07 -18.05 9.27
C TYR A 37 -16.83 -16.81 8.42
N ILE A 38 -15.97 -15.92 8.90
CA ILE A 38 -15.68 -14.62 8.28
C ILE A 38 -14.19 -14.53 7.98
N LEU A 39 -13.84 -14.23 6.75
CA LEU A 39 -12.49 -13.83 6.35
C LEU A 39 -12.34 -12.33 6.61
N GLY A 40 -11.34 -11.95 7.40
CA GLY A 40 -10.99 -10.55 7.67
C GLY A 40 -9.52 -10.27 7.37
N ILE A 41 -9.23 -9.00 7.16
CA ILE A 41 -7.88 -8.48 7.04
C ILE A 41 -7.63 -7.59 8.24
N GLU A 42 -6.67 -7.98 9.07
CA GLU A 42 -6.23 -7.23 10.24
C GLU A 42 -4.96 -6.46 9.91
N VAL A 43 -4.89 -5.24 10.45
CA VAL A 43 -3.75 -4.34 10.29
C VAL A 43 -3.14 -4.12 11.66
N PHE A 44 -1.95 -4.66 11.86
CA PHE A 44 -1.15 -4.49 13.06
C PHE A 44 -0.16 -3.35 12.82
N ASP A 45 -0.36 -2.25 13.55
CA ASP A 45 0.59 -1.15 13.59
C ASP A 45 1.67 -1.46 14.64
N ASN A 46 2.91 -1.54 14.20
CA ASN A 46 4.06 -1.60 15.08
C ASN A 46 5.08 -0.53 14.67
N ARG A 47 4.87 0.72 15.10
CA ARG A 47 5.78 1.90 15.15
C ARG A 47 6.58 2.24 13.88
N ASP A 48 7.26 1.26 13.31
CA ASP A 48 8.11 1.30 12.11
C ASP A 48 7.61 0.35 10.99
N THR A 49 6.61 -0.51 11.23
CA THR A 49 6.05 -1.46 10.27
C THR A 49 4.54 -1.63 10.41
N ILE A 50 3.85 -1.69 9.27
CA ILE A 50 2.46 -2.15 9.20
C ILE A 50 2.48 -3.62 8.78
N GLU A 51 1.99 -4.50 9.64
CA GLU A 51 1.77 -5.90 9.31
C GLU A 51 0.29 -6.12 8.98
N ILE A 52 0.01 -6.75 7.84
CA ILE A 52 -1.35 -7.06 7.41
C ILE A 52 -1.51 -8.56 7.45
N LYS A 53 -2.39 -9.08 8.31
CA LYS A 53 -2.70 -10.52 8.36
C LYS A 53 -4.10 -10.78 7.86
N GLU A 54 -4.24 -11.83 7.08
CA GLU A 54 -5.54 -12.36 6.73
C GLU A 54 -5.90 -13.47 7.72
N GLN A 55 -7.10 -13.40 8.28
CA GLN A 55 -7.54 -14.33 9.32
C GLN A 55 -8.98 -14.78 9.05
N VAL A 56 -9.27 -16.04 9.40
CA VAL A 56 -10.63 -16.58 9.38
C VAL A 56 -11.14 -16.71 10.80
N TYR A 57 -12.21 -15.99 11.10
CA TYR A 57 -12.89 -15.97 12.38
C TYR A 57 -14.04 -16.96 12.38
N ARG A 58 -14.12 -17.82 13.39
CA ARG A 58 -15.24 -18.70 13.66
C ARG A 58 -16.06 -18.15 14.81
N PHE A 59 -17.33 -17.87 14.56
CA PHE A 59 -18.31 -17.49 15.58
C PHE A 59 -19.28 -18.64 15.80
N ASP A 60 -19.66 -18.90 17.05
CA ASP A 60 -20.74 -19.85 17.31
C ASP A 60 -22.11 -19.26 16.93
N SER A 61 -23.15 -20.09 17.04
CA SER A 61 -24.53 -19.70 16.73
C SER A 61 -25.09 -18.58 17.61
N SER A 62 -24.43 -18.26 18.74
CA SER A 62 -24.76 -17.10 19.59
C SER A 62 -24.04 -15.81 19.16
N GLY A 63 -23.11 -15.89 18.20
CA GLY A 63 -22.29 -14.77 17.75
C GLY A 63 -21.00 -14.58 18.54
N LYS A 64 -20.65 -15.51 19.45
CA LYS A 64 -19.40 -15.46 20.22
C LYS A 64 -18.24 -15.97 19.37
N LEU A 65 -17.10 -15.26 19.39
CA LEU A 65 -15.87 -15.70 18.72
C LEU A 65 -15.30 -16.93 19.45
N THR A 66 -15.11 -18.03 18.71
CA THR A 66 -14.67 -19.34 19.25
C THR A 66 -13.41 -19.88 18.59
N GLY A 67 -12.83 -19.19 17.61
CA GLY A 67 -11.55 -19.59 17.06
C GLY A 67 -11.10 -18.73 15.90
N ILE A 68 -9.80 -18.74 15.67
CA ILE A 68 -9.14 -18.01 14.59
C ILE A 68 -8.25 -19.00 13.83
N ALA A 69 -8.35 -19.00 12.50
CA ALA A 69 -7.45 -19.75 11.63
C ALA A 69 -6.69 -18.78 10.74
N GLU A 70 -5.39 -19.00 10.59
CA GLU A 70 -4.53 -18.23 9.69
C GLU A 70 -4.28 -19.05 8.42
N PRO A 71 -4.62 -18.53 7.23
CA PRO A 71 -4.18 -19.12 5.97
C PRO A 71 -2.66 -19.22 5.93
N LEU A 72 -2.13 -20.28 5.33
CA LEU A 72 -0.70 -20.49 5.17
C LEU A 72 -0.09 -19.40 4.28
N ASP A 73 1.05 -18.93 4.75
CA ASP A 73 2.00 -18.04 4.09
C ASP A 73 2.89 -18.81 3.10
N GLU A 74 2.36 -19.22 1.95
CA GLU A 74 3.20 -19.81 0.90
C GLU A 74 2.99 -19.10 -0.44
N LYS A 75 4.09 -18.84 -1.16
CA LYS A 75 4.15 -18.34 -2.56
C LYS A 75 3.16 -19.05 -3.48
N ASN A 76 1.95 -18.50 -3.62
CA ASN A 76 1.05 -18.90 -4.68
C ASN A 76 1.60 -18.39 -6.02
N TYR A 77 1.90 -19.31 -6.92
CA TYR A 77 2.27 -19.02 -8.30
C TYR A 77 1.11 -18.35 -9.05
N ILE A 78 -0.13 -18.75 -8.75
CA ILE A 78 -1.38 -18.14 -9.25
C ILE A 78 -2.37 -18.08 -8.09
N VAL A 79 -2.97 -16.92 -7.82
CA VAL A 79 -4.01 -16.79 -6.77
C VAL A 79 -5.38 -17.17 -7.36
N PRO A 80 -6.01 -18.31 -6.96
CA PRO A 80 -7.32 -18.69 -7.49
C PRO A 80 -8.41 -17.75 -6.98
N TYR A 81 -9.51 -17.62 -7.74
CA TYR A 81 -10.64 -16.75 -7.38
C TYR A 81 -11.25 -17.12 -6.03
N LYS A 82 -11.31 -18.42 -5.72
CA LYS A 82 -11.69 -18.96 -4.41
C LYS A 82 -10.61 -19.93 -3.95
N TYR A 83 -9.75 -19.47 -3.04
CA TYR A 83 -8.67 -20.26 -2.47
C TYR A 83 -9.04 -20.83 -1.09
N LEU A 84 -10.10 -20.34 -0.46
CA LEU A 84 -10.64 -20.89 0.78
C LEU A 84 -11.96 -21.64 0.52
N TYR A 85 -12.09 -22.81 1.12
CA TYR A 85 -13.30 -23.62 1.07
C TYR A 85 -13.68 -24.08 2.48
N LEU A 86 -14.90 -23.77 2.88
CA LEU A 86 -15.53 -24.27 4.09
C LEU A 86 -16.48 -25.40 3.71
N ASN A 87 -16.38 -26.56 4.37
CA ASN A 87 -17.35 -27.64 4.22
C ASN A 87 -18.48 -27.53 5.28
N GLY A 88 -19.54 -28.33 5.12
CA GLY A 88 -20.66 -28.36 6.06
C GLY A 88 -20.30 -28.78 7.49
N ARG A 89 -19.16 -29.43 7.70
CA ARG A 89 -18.69 -29.83 9.04
C ARG A 89 -17.88 -28.75 9.76
N GLY A 90 -17.65 -27.61 9.11
CA GLY A 90 -16.84 -26.53 9.67
C GLY A 90 -15.34 -26.70 9.43
N ASP A 91 -14.92 -27.65 8.58
CA ASP A 91 -13.52 -27.77 8.18
C ASP A 91 -13.19 -26.72 7.12
N LEU A 92 -12.13 -25.95 7.39
CA LEU A 92 -11.62 -24.93 6.48
C LEU A 92 -10.43 -25.48 5.70
N TYR A 93 -10.46 -25.31 4.38
CA TYR A 93 -9.40 -25.71 3.47
C TYR A 93 -8.86 -24.53 2.68
N GLN A 94 -7.55 -24.53 2.46
CA GLN A 94 -6.84 -23.60 1.60
C GLN A 94 -6.26 -24.31 0.39
N LEU A 95 -6.56 -23.80 -0.79
CA LEU A 95 -5.97 -24.19 -2.06
C LEU A 95 -4.71 -23.35 -2.30
N LEU A 96 -3.56 -24.03 -2.43
CA LEU A 96 -2.31 -23.42 -2.84
C LEU A 96 -1.93 -23.90 -4.24
N VAL A 97 -1.77 -22.96 -5.17
CA VAL A 97 -1.32 -23.23 -6.55
C VAL A 97 0.14 -22.81 -6.63
N LEU A 98 1.03 -23.78 -6.62
CA LEU A 98 2.48 -23.60 -6.72
C LEU A 98 2.91 -23.70 -8.20
N GLN A 99 4.17 -23.41 -8.49
CA GLN A 99 4.67 -23.37 -9.88
C GLN A 99 4.51 -24.69 -10.63
N ASP A 100 4.61 -25.82 -9.93
CA ASP A 100 4.63 -27.17 -10.49
C ASP A 100 3.49 -28.07 -9.99
N ARG A 101 2.70 -27.62 -9.01
CA ARG A 101 1.69 -28.45 -8.34
C ARG A 101 0.59 -27.64 -7.65
N VAL A 102 -0.49 -28.33 -7.31
CA VAL A 102 -1.57 -27.80 -6.47
C VAL A 102 -1.60 -28.57 -5.16
N LYS A 103 -1.75 -27.86 -4.04
CA LYS A 103 -1.93 -28.44 -2.70
C LYS A 103 -3.23 -27.96 -2.09
N VAL A 104 -3.86 -28.81 -1.29
CA VAL A 104 -5.01 -28.45 -0.46
C VAL A 104 -4.63 -28.72 0.99
N TYR A 105 -4.64 -27.67 1.80
CA TYR A 105 -4.34 -27.75 3.23
C TYR A 105 -5.61 -27.60 4.03
N ARG A 106 -5.76 -28.38 5.08
CA ARG A 106 -6.77 -28.13 6.09
C ARG A 106 -6.20 -27.16 7.12
N LEU A 107 -6.85 -26.02 7.30
CA LEU A 107 -6.48 -25.04 8.30
C LEU A 107 -7.10 -25.43 9.65
N ASN A 108 -6.34 -25.19 10.72
CA ASN A 108 -6.79 -25.45 12.08
C ASN A 108 -7.19 -24.14 12.75
N PHE A 109 -8.33 -24.14 13.42
CA PHE A 109 -8.73 -23.05 14.30
C PHE A 109 -8.01 -23.21 15.63
N ARG A 110 -7.33 -22.14 16.03
CA ARG A 110 -6.71 -21.98 17.35
C ARG A 110 -7.64 -21.22 18.28
N ASP A 111 -7.44 -21.40 19.58
CA ASP A 111 -8.22 -20.71 20.61
C ASP A 111 -7.91 -19.20 20.62
N VAL A 112 -8.94 -18.39 20.91
CA VAL A 112 -8.86 -16.92 20.86
C VAL A 112 -7.79 -16.38 21.83
N GLY A 113 -7.55 -17.06 22.95
CA GLY A 113 -6.54 -16.68 23.95
C GLY A 113 -5.10 -16.77 23.45
N GLU A 114 -4.81 -17.62 22.47
CA GLU A 114 -3.47 -17.77 21.89
C GLU A 114 -3.05 -16.56 21.04
N PHE A 115 -4.01 -15.71 20.65
CA PHE A 115 -3.75 -14.48 19.89
C PHE A 115 -3.67 -13.22 20.78
N SER A 116 -3.70 -13.37 22.11
CA SER A 116 -3.67 -12.25 23.07
C SER A 116 -2.28 -11.80 23.50
N GLU A 117 -1.21 -12.47 23.07
CA GLU A 117 0.16 -12.02 23.33
C GLU A 117 0.71 -11.22 22.15
N LYS A 118 1.07 -9.96 22.43
CA LYS A 118 1.84 -9.09 21.53
C LYS A 118 3.15 -9.79 21.16
N GLU A 119 3.20 -10.44 20.00
CA GLU A 119 4.46 -10.90 19.41
C GLU A 119 5.27 -9.69 18.92
N SER A 120 6.01 -9.08 19.84
CA SER A 120 7.14 -8.21 19.53
C SER A 120 8.34 -9.06 19.08
N GLY A 121 8.29 -9.58 17.86
CA GLY A 121 9.38 -10.32 17.23
C GLY A 121 9.97 -9.55 16.06
N LYS A 122 11.16 -8.96 16.22
CA LYS A 122 11.87 -8.22 15.17
C LYS A 122 12.18 -9.11 13.95
N PRO A 123 11.77 -8.75 12.72
CA PRO A 123 12.35 -9.32 11.51
C PRO A 123 13.67 -8.61 11.19
N ARG A 124 14.76 -9.37 11.22
CA ARG A 124 16.07 -8.95 10.72
C ARG A 124 16.04 -9.07 9.20
N ALA A 125 16.31 -7.99 8.47
CA ALA A 125 16.43 -8.02 7.02
C ALA A 125 17.58 -8.97 6.62
N GLY A 126 17.22 -10.14 6.10
CA GLY A 126 18.13 -10.98 5.32
C GLY A 126 18.14 -10.47 3.90
N LEU A 127 19.29 -9.95 3.44
CA LEU A 127 19.55 -9.79 2.02
C LEU A 127 19.46 -11.19 1.39
N GLU A 128 18.37 -11.50 0.69
CA GLU A 128 18.35 -12.67 -0.17
C GLU A 128 19.25 -12.42 -1.39
N SER A 129 20.13 -13.38 -1.60
CA SER A 129 21.20 -13.37 -2.58
C SER A 129 20.69 -13.44 -4.02
N ARG A 130 21.45 -12.77 -4.87
CA ARG A 130 21.30 -12.62 -6.31
C ARG A 130 21.01 -13.95 -7.04
N GLY A 131 19.80 -14.08 -7.58
CA GLY A 131 19.49 -14.96 -8.71
C GLY A 131 19.75 -14.22 -10.02
N GLY A 132 20.72 -14.69 -10.81
CA GLY A 132 21.31 -13.98 -11.94
C GLY A 132 20.42 -13.87 -13.19
N SER A 133 20.50 -12.69 -13.82
CA SER A 133 20.31 -12.51 -15.26
C SER A 133 21.10 -11.27 -15.68
N GLY A 134 22.21 -11.45 -16.40
CA GLY A 134 22.97 -10.41 -17.11
C GLY A 134 23.21 -9.10 -16.34
N ASN A 135 23.99 -9.14 -15.26
CA ASN A 135 24.24 -7.96 -14.41
C ASN A 135 25.05 -6.90 -15.16
N ASN A 136 24.39 -5.88 -15.69
CA ASN A 136 25.01 -4.59 -15.99
C ASN A 136 25.20 -3.84 -14.65
N PRO A 137 26.43 -3.67 -14.13
CA PRO A 137 26.66 -3.05 -12.82
C PRO A 137 26.10 -1.62 -12.72
N ALA A 138 26.17 -0.86 -13.81
CA ALA A 138 25.62 0.50 -13.86
C ALA A 138 24.09 0.53 -13.70
N LEU A 139 23.38 -0.51 -14.18
CA LEU A 139 21.94 -0.65 -13.99
C LEU A 139 21.58 -0.89 -12.53
N ALA A 140 22.33 -1.75 -11.84
CA ALA A 140 22.12 -2.04 -10.42
C ALA A 140 22.43 -0.81 -9.56
N GLU A 141 23.55 -0.13 -9.83
CA GLU A 141 23.93 1.12 -9.16
C GLU A 141 22.84 2.20 -9.31
N MET A 142 22.27 2.36 -10.52
CA MET A 142 21.21 3.33 -10.73
C MET A 142 19.96 3.03 -9.91
N ARG A 143 19.58 1.76 -9.76
CA ARG A 143 18.43 1.37 -8.93
C ARG A 143 18.66 1.73 -7.46
N GLU A 144 19.88 1.56 -6.96
CA GLU A 144 20.26 1.98 -5.61
C GLU A 144 20.21 3.50 -5.44
N ILE A 145 20.65 4.27 -6.45
CA ILE A 145 20.54 5.74 -6.44
C ILE A 145 19.08 6.17 -6.37
N LEU A 146 18.21 5.60 -7.21
CA LEU A 146 16.78 5.89 -7.20
C LEU A 146 16.15 5.51 -5.86
N TYR A 147 16.52 4.35 -5.31
CA TYR A 147 16.04 3.91 -4.00
C TYR A 147 16.41 4.91 -2.91
N ARG A 148 17.68 5.34 -2.83
CA ARG A 148 18.13 6.34 -1.85
C ARG A 148 17.36 7.65 -1.97
N ARG A 149 17.18 8.17 -3.19
CA ARG A 149 16.37 9.37 -3.43
C ARG A 149 14.93 9.19 -2.95
N ALA A 150 14.32 8.04 -3.19
CA ALA A 150 12.97 7.75 -2.70
C ALA A 150 12.92 7.71 -1.16
N VAL A 151 13.90 7.07 -0.51
CA VAL A 151 14.02 7.01 0.96
C VAL A 151 14.19 8.40 1.55
N GLU A 152 15.01 9.27 0.96
CA GLU A 152 15.17 10.67 1.40
C GLU A 152 13.83 11.42 1.45
N LEU A 153 12.92 11.17 0.50
CA LEU A 153 11.59 11.79 0.49
C LEU A 153 10.62 11.18 1.51
N VAL A 154 10.77 9.90 1.84
CA VAL A 154 10.00 9.22 2.89
C VAL A 154 10.46 9.69 4.28
N GLU A 155 11.77 9.78 4.49
CA GLU A 155 12.38 10.06 5.79
C GLU A 155 12.57 11.56 6.06
N TYR A 156 12.27 12.42 5.08
CA TYR A 156 12.40 13.87 5.24
C TYR A 156 11.54 14.39 6.40
N ARG A 157 12.18 15.05 7.36
CA ARG A 157 11.53 15.66 8.52
C ARG A 157 11.30 17.15 8.32
N TRP A 158 10.15 17.63 8.73
CA TRP A 158 9.77 19.03 8.66
C TRP A 158 8.80 19.40 9.77
N ILE A 159 8.73 20.69 10.09
CA ILE A 159 7.85 21.19 11.15
C ILE A 159 6.53 21.67 10.54
N TYR A 160 5.44 20.99 10.89
CA TYR A 160 4.09 21.46 10.58
C TYR A 160 3.66 22.53 11.58
N LYS A 161 3.10 23.64 11.09
CA LYS A 161 2.50 24.70 11.90
C LYS A 161 1.11 24.98 11.35
N PRO A 162 0.01 24.64 12.06
CA PRO A 162 -1.35 24.78 11.55
C PRO A 162 -1.68 26.19 11.04
N ALA A 163 -1.22 27.23 11.75
CA ALA A 163 -1.43 28.64 11.40
C ALA A 163 -0.80 29.07 10.06
N HIS A 164 0.09 28.25 9.50
CA HIS A 164 0.75 28.49 8.22
C HIS A 164 0.34 27.41 7.21
N HIS A 165 0.70 26.17 7.51
CA HIS A 165 0.67 25.04 6.58
C HIS A 165 -0.72 24.40 6.48
N GLY A 166 -1.60 24.66 7.46
CA GLY A 166 -2.99 24.15 7.50
C GLY A 166 -4.03 25.15 6.98
N VAL A 167 -3.62 26.31 6.46
CA VAL A 167 -4.52 27.33 5.95
C VAL A 167 -5.05 26.92 4.58
N LYS A 168 -6.29 26.42 4.56
CA LYS A 168 -6.92 25.87 3.35
C LYS A 168 -7.43 26.96 2.40
N PHE A 169 -7.37 26.65 1.11
CA PHE A 169 -8.14 27.34 0.07
C PHE A 169 -9.52 26.67 -0.10
N ALA A 170 -10.51 27.39 -0.65
CA ALA A 170 -11.90 26.92 -0.74
C ALA A 170 -12.05 25.56 -1.46
N ASP A 171 -11.27 25.32 -2.51
CA ASP A 171 -11.33 24.10 -3.34
C ASP A 171 -10.18 23.12 -3.03
N THR A 172 -9.72 23.11 -1.78
CA THR A 172 -8.65 22.22 -1.32
C THR A 172 -9.02 21.55 -0.01
N ASP A 173 -8.50 20.35 0.23
CA ASP A 173 -8.51 19.74 1.55
C ASP A 173 -7.12 19.19 1.89
N LEU A 174 -6.81 19.17 3.19
CA LEU A 174 -5.52 18.71 3.68
C LEU A 174 -5.45 17.18 3.69
N PRO A 175 -4.24 16.60 3.60
CA PRO A 175 -4.00 15.21 3.94
C PRO A 175 -4.63 14.80 5.27
N TYR A 176 -5.24 13.62 5.34
CA TYR A 176 -6.01 13.17 6.51
C TYR A 176 -5.25 13.33 7.84
N TYR A 177 -4.01 12.84 7.91
CA TYR A 177 -3.18 12.97 9.12
C TYR A 177 -2.87 14.42 9.49
N ILE A 178 -2.72 15.34 8.52
CA ILE A 178 -2.47 16.78 8.78
C ILE A 178 -3.73 17.49 9.24
N LYS A 179 -4.88 17.13 8.65
CA LYS A 179 -6.19 17.73 8.94
C LYS A 179 -6.58 17.62 10.42
N MET A 180 -6.10 16.58 11.11
CA MET A 180 -6.38 16.32 12.52
C MET A 180 -5.42 17.05 13.48
N LEU A 181 -4.36 17.69 12.98
CA LEU A 181 -3.35 18.36 13.81
C LEU A 181 -3.71 19.83 14.03
N ASP A 182 -3.90 20.19 15.30
CA ASP A 182 -4.20 21.55 15.78
C ASP A 182 -3.01 22.26 16.44
N ARG A 183 -1.85 21.61 16.48
CA ARG A 183 -0.62 22.10 17.09
C ARG A 183 0.59 21.93 16.16
N GLU A 184 1.67 22.60 16.53
CA GLU A 184 2.98 22.39 15.90
C GLU A 184 3.48 20.96 16.17
N GLU A 185 3.93 20.29 15.12
CA GLU A 185 4.39 18.91 15.19
C GLU A 185 5.51 18.65 14.18
N GLU A 186 6.52 17.87 14.56
CA GLU A 186 7.51 17.36 13.62
C GLU A 186 6.91 16.18 12.86
N LEU A 187 6.82 16.31 11.53
CA LEU A 187 6.28 15.29 10.65
C LEU A 187 7.39 14.71 9.78
N THR A 188 7.19 13.47 9.37
CA THR A 188 8.10 12.74 8.47
C THR A 188 7.37 12.38 7.18
N GLY A 189 8.06 12.55 6.05
CA GLY A 189 7.56 12.30 4.70
C GLY A 189 6.92 13.54 4.07
N ILE A 190 7.11 13.70 2.76
CA ILE A 190 6.48 14.80 2.00
C ILE A 190 4.98 14.49 1.83
N PRO A 191 4.06 15.42 2.19
CA PRO A 191 2.62 15.20 2.11
C PRO A 191 2.12 15.01 0.69
N TYR A 192 1.00 14.28 0.56
CA TYR A 192 0.29 14.13 -0.70
C TYR A 192 -0.23 15.47 -1.18
N CYS A 193 0.09 15.83 -2.42
CA CYS A 193 -0.44 17.03 -3.07
C CYS A 193 -0.86 16.71 -4.50
N TRP A 194 -2.16 16.71 -4.78
CA TRP A 194 -2.72 16.41 -6.10
C TRP A 194 -2.10 17.29 -7.19
N GLY A 195 -1.49 16.68 -8.19
CA GLY A 195 -0.76 17.36 -9.25
C GLY A 195 0.61 17.94 -8.85
N GLY A 196 1.01 17.79 -7.59
CA GLY A 196 2.22 18.36 -7.01
C GLY A 196 3.51 17.66 -7.45
N PHE A 197 4.60 18.43 -7.42
CA PHE A 197 5.94 18.07 -7.85
C PHE A 197 7.01 18.73 -6.97
N ASP A 198 6.71 18.97 -5.70
CA ASP A 198 7.64 19.61 -4.76
C ASP A 198 8.41 18.54 -3.98
N SER A 199 9.63 18.21 -4.40
CA SER A 199 10.57 17.35 -3.66
C SER A 199 11.59 18.18 -2.88
N LEU A 200 12.74 17.60 -2.50
CA LEU A 200 13.87 18.35 -1.94
C LEU A 200 14.57 19.24 -2.98
N ASP A 201 14.42 18.93 -4.26
CA ASP A 201 15.16 19.52 -5.38
C ASP A 201 14.28 19.86 -6.60
N THR A 202 12.97 19.70 -6.50
CA THR A 202 12.01 19.97 -7.59
C THR A 202 10.83 20.80 -7.11
N ARG A 203 10.14 21.43 -8.07
CA ARG A 203 9.06 22.39 -7.83
C ARG A 203 7.87 22.19 -8.75
N SER A 204 6.68 22.31 -8.19
CA SER A 204 5.40 22.43 -8.90
C SER A 204 5.33 23.66 -9.83
N ILE A 205 4.55 23.55 -10.90
CA ILE A 205 4.43 24.62 -11.90
C ILE A 205 3.84 25.91 -11.29
N ASN A 206 4.33 27.07 -11.75
CA ASN A 206 3.84 28.41 -11.39
C ASN A 206 3.92 28.76 -9.88
N GLN A 207 4.96 28.30 -9.18
CA GLN A 207 5.17 28.58 -7.76
C GLN A 207 6.29 29.57 -7.46
N LYS A 208 6.23 30.15 -6.27
CA LYS A 208 7.18 31.15 -5.74
C LYS A 208 8.20 30.59 -4.75
N TRP A 209 8.23 29.28 -4.57
CA TRP A 209 9.27 28.54 -3.85
C TRP A 209 10.08 27.71 -4.83
N ASP A 210 11.22 27.15 -4.43
CA ASP A 210 12.08 26.33 -5.28
C ASP A 210 11.95 24.81 -5.03
N ASN A 211 11.51 24.41 -3.85
CA ASN A 211 11.33 23.02 -3.43
C ASN A 211 10.41 22.93 -2.20
N PHE A 212 10.12 21.72 -1.72
CA PHE A 212 9.26 21.52 -0.55
C PHE A 212 9.81 22.17 0.75
N PRO A 213 11.11 22.04 1.09
CA PRO A 213 11.70 22.77 2.22
C PRO A 213 11.45 24.30 2.17
N ASP A 214 11.66 24.91 1.00
CA ASP A 214 11.45 26.35 0.80
C ASP A 214 9.95 26.72 0.87
N ALA A 215 9.05 25.83 0.43
CA ALA A 215 7.61 26.02 0.62
C ALA A 215 7.22 26.05 2.10
N VAL A 216 7.80 25.15 2.92
CA VAL A 216 7.60 25.12 4.37
C VAL A 216 8.10 26.42 5.00
N GLU A 217 9.30 26.89 4.64
CA GLU A 217 9.85 28.16 5.14
C GLU A 217 8.97 29.36 4.75
N LYS A 218 8.46 29.36 3.51
CA LYS A 218 7.52 30.38 2.99
C LYS A 218 6.09 30.21 3.49
N LYS A 219 5.83 29.32 4.45
CA LYS A 219 4.54 29.17 5.14
C LYS A 219 3.41 28.76 4.20
N ILE A 220 3.73 27.98 3.17
CA ILE A 220 2.79 27.51 2.15
C ILE A 220 1.94 26.36 2.72
N MET A 221 0.71 26.21 2.22
CA MET A 221 -0.14 25.07 2.55
C MET A 221 0.54 23.76 2.13
N THR A 222 0.70 22.81 3.06
CA THR A 222 1.43 21.56 2.80
C THR A 222 0.46 20.40 2.54
N GLY A 223 0.40 19.98 1.28
CA GLY A 223 -0.51 18.96 0.76
C GLY A 223 -1.83 19.51 0.22
N ASN A 224 -2.48 18.67 -0.57
CA ASN A 224 -3.81 18.91 -1.16
C ASN A 224 -4.35 17.58 -1.71
N VAL A 225 -5.58 17.21 -1.39
CA VAL A 225 -6.16 15.92 -1.82
C VAL A 225 -6.99 15.98 -3.10
N GLY A 226 -6.97 17.13 -3.79
CA GLY A 226 -7.43 17.22 -5.17
C GLY A 226 -8.96 17.19 -5.30
N LEU A 227 -9.63 18.27 -4.89
CA LEU A 227 -11.04 18.50 -5.23
C LEU A 227 -11.21 19.02 -6.68
N THR A 228 -10.12 19.09 -7.45
CA THR A 228 -10.07 19.58 -8.83
C THR A 228 -9.20 18.68 -9.71
N ASP A 229 -9.41 18.71 -11.03
CA ASP A 229 -8.67 17.87 -11.99
C ASP A 229 -7.20 18.28 -12.18
N TYR A 230 -6.78 19.41 -11.62
CA TYR A 230 -5.46 20.01 -11.83
C TYR A 230 -4.76 20.33 -10.51
N TYR A 231 -3.47 20.58 -10.61
CA TYR A 231 -2.68 21.05 -9.49
C TYR A 231 -3.16 22.43 -9.03
N PHE A 232 -3.38 22.60 -7.72
CA PHE A 232 -3.85 23.86 -7.14
C PHE A 232 -2.66 24.77 -6.75
N PRO A 233 -2.49 25.95 -7.35
CA PRO A 233 -1.40 26.85 -7.01
C PRO A 233 -1.44 27.31 -5.55
N GLY A 234 -0.28 27.44 -4.90
CA GLY A 234 -0.21 27.75 -3.46
C GLY A 234 -0.29 26.54 -2.52
N THR A 235 -0.27 25.31 -3.06
CA THR A 235 -0.16 24.07 -2.27
C THR A 235 1.13 23.33 -2.60
N ALA A 236 1.80 22.73 -1.62
CA ALA A 236 3.11 22.10 -1.80
C ALA A 236 3.11 20.62 -1.38
N GLY A 237 3.70 19.76 -2.21
CA GLY A 237 3.90 18.34 -1.92
C GLY A 237 4.02 17.49 -3.18
N LEU A 238 3.77 16.19 -3.06
CA LEU A 238 3.92 15.23 -4.17
C LEU A 238 2.66 14.40 -4.41
N ASP A 239 2.21 14.29 -5.66
CA ASP A 239 1.31 13.21 -6.08
C ASP A 239 2.10 11.98 -6.56
N CYS A 240 1.39 10.90 -6.90
CA CYS A 240 2.02 9.64 -7.31
C CYS A 240 3.01 9.85 -8.47
N SER A 241 2.60 10.59 -9.50
CA SER A 241 3.40 10.83 -10.70
C SER A 241 4.50 11.89 -10.51
N GLY A 242 4.28 12.88 -9.66
CA GLY A 242 5.25 13.87 -9.23
C GLY A 242 6.37 13.22 -8.44
N PHE A 243 6.03 12.33 -7.51
CA PHE A 243 7.00 11.52 -6.78
C PHE A 243 7.87 10.67 -7.71
N ILE A 244 7.27 9.90 -8.64
CA ILE A 244 8.05 9.12 -9.62
C ILE A 244 8.94 10.05 -10.45
N SER A 245 8.42 11.19 -10.92
CA SER A 245 9.17 12.16 -11.72
C SER A 245 10.37 12.73 -10.95
N ALA A 246 10.21 13.00 -9.65
CA ALA A 246 11.21 13.64 -8.81
C ALA A 246 12.35 12.67 -8.50
N VAL A 247 12.00 11.42 -8.15
CA VAL A 247 13.00 10.37 -7.91
C VAL A 247 13.81 10.09 -9.17
N LEU A 248 13.18 10.09 -10.34
CA LEU A 248 13.87 9.94 -11.63
C LEU A 248 14.65 11.19 -12.09
N GLY A 249 14.60 12.30 -11.36
CA GLY A 249 15.33 13.53 -11.70
C GLY A 249 14.80 14.23 -12.95
N LEU A 250 13.51 14.10 -13.27
CA LEU A 250 12.94 14.78 -14.43
C LEU A 250 12.82 16.28 -14.17
N LYS A 251 13.00 17.10 -15.20
CA LYS A 251 12.86 18.57 -15.09
C LYS A 251 11.43 19.05 -14.78
N SER A 252 10.45 18.18 -14.94
CA SER A 252 9.02 18.49 -14.74
C SER A 252 8.26 17.21 -14.44
N ARG A 253 7.16 17.35 -13.69
CA ARG A 253 6.17 16.28 -13.50
C ARG A 253 5.69 15.75 -14.84
N LYS A 254 5.75 14.44 -15.01
CA LYS A 254 5.06 13.72 -16.08
C LYS A 254 3.79 13.10 -15.53
N ALA A 255 2.73 13.12 -16.33
CA ALA A 255 1.46 12.50 -15.94
C ALA A 255 1.60 10.96 -15.88
N SER A 256 0.71 10.30 -15.14
CA SER A 256 0.84 8.87 -14.85
C SER A 256 0.90 7.97 -16.08
N TRP A 257 0.19 8.34 -17.17
CA TRP A 257 0.22 7.60 -18.44
C TRP A 257 1.62 7.52 -19.07
N TYR A 258 2.48 8.50 -18.80
CA TYR A 258 3.86 8.54 -19.30
C TYR A 258 4.67 7.36 -18.75
N PHE A 259 4.50 7.06 -17.46
CA PHE A 259 5.15 5.92 -16.81
C PHE A 259 4.43 4.59 -17.08
N TYR A 260 3.17 4.66 -17.54
CA TYR A 260 2.42 3.47 -17.92
C TYR A 260 2.85 2.93 -19.28
N ASP A 261 2.91 3.72 -20.36
CA ASP A 261 3.13 3.17 -21.71
C ASP A 261 4.09 3.97 -22.62
N HIS A 262 4.85 4.95 -22.10
CA HIS A 262 5.76 5.71 -22.97
C HIS A 262 6.89 4.83 -23.54
N ILE A 263 6.85 4.63 -24.86
CA ILE A 263 7.68 3.67 -25.58
C ILE A 263 9.19 3.91 -25.44
N GLY A 264 9.62 5.16 -25.21
CA GLY A 264 11.02 5.52 -25.01
C GLY A 264 11.54 5.27 -23.59
N LEU A 265 10.67 5.26 -22.59
CA LEU A 265 11.07 5.15 -21.18
C LEU A 265 10.87 3.73 -20.64
N VAL A 266 9.66 3.17 -20.82
CA VAL A 266 9.25 1.95 -20.14
C VAL A 266 9.12 0.76 -21.09
N LYS A 267 9.32 -0.43 -20.53
CA LYS A 267 9.04 -1.73 -21.15
C LYS A 267 8.13 -2.55 -20.25
N ARG A 268 7.24 -3.32 -20.87
CA ARG A 268 6.37 -4.25 -20.15
C ARG A 268 7.22 -5.30 -19.45
N LYS A 269 6.84 -5.62 -18.21
CA LYS A 269 7.39 -6.75 -17.45
C LYS A 269 6.24 -7.51 -16.83
N SER A 270 6.47 -8.78 -16.51
CA SER A 270 5.63 -9.50 -15.56
C SER A 270 6.01 -9.11 -14.12
N PHE A 271 5.10 -9.34 -13.17
CA PHE A 271 5.37 -9.11 -11.75
C PHE A 271 6.50 -10.02 -11.22
N SER A 272 6.69 -11.21 -11.81
CA SER A 272 7.78 -12.12 -11.43
C SER A 272 9.16 -11.56 -11.80
N GLU A 273 9.24 -10.71 -12.83
CA GLU A 273 10.49 -10.11 -13.30
C GLU A 273 10.82 -8.78 -12.61
N LEU A 274 9.93 -8.22 -11.78
CA LEU A 274 10.14 -6.91 -11.14
C LEU A 274 11.50 -6.83 -10.44
N SER A 275 12.14 -5.68 -10.59
CA SER A 275 13.44 -5.36 -10.01
C SER A 275 13.32 -4.04 -9.23
N LEU A 276 14.14 -3.88 -8.17
CA LEU A 276 14.16 -2.69 -7.30
C LEU A 276 14.01 -1.38 -8.08
N MET A 277 13.04 -0.54 -7.73
CA MET A 277 12.65 0.73 -8.37
C MET A 277 12.01 0.64 -9.75
N ASP A 278 11.61 -0.55 -10.23
CA ASP A 278 10.65 -0.65 -11.34
C ASP A 278 9.31 0.00 -10.94
N VAL A 279 8.58 0.51 -11.93
CA VAL A 279 7.27 1.13 -11.71
C VAL A 279 6.19 0.06 -11.76
N VAL A 280 5.27 0.09 -10.80
CA VAL A 280 4.00 -0.64 -10.90
C VAL A 280 2.90 0.39 -11.07
N ALA A 281 2.12 0.25 -12.14
CA ALA A 281 1.29 1.32 -12.64
C ALA A 281 -0.12 0.85 -12.98
N LYS A 282 -1.13 1.67 -12.63
CA LYS A 282 -2.47 1.62 -13.20
C LYS A 282 -2.89 3.02 -13.65
N ASN A 283 -4.02 3.13 -14.33
CA ASN A 283 -4.59 4.44 -14.59
C ASN A 283 -4.90 5.14 -13.26
N GLY A 284 -4.34 6.32 -13.04
CA GLY A 284 -4.55 7.13 -11.83
C GLY A 284 -3.62 6.82 -10.64
N HIS A 285 -2.79 5.77 -10.67
CA HIS A 285 -1.86 5.49 -9.55
C HIS A 285 -0.56 4.79 -9.97
N LEU A 286 0.54 5.16 -9.32
CA LEU A 286 1.89 4.69 -9.59
C LEU A 286 2.67 4.49 -8.29
N LEU A 287 3.56 3.49 -8.29
CA LEU A 287 4.46 3.21 -7.18
C LEU A 287 5.81 2.67 -7.66
N PHE A 288 6.84 2.79 -6.82
CA PHE A 288 8.10 2.09 -7.00
C PHE A 288 8.07 0.75 -6.27
N PHE A 289 8.45 -0.31 -6.96
CA PHE A 289 8.66 -1.63 -6.39
C PHE A 289 9.95 -1.67 -5.57
N LEU A 290 9.93 -2.23 -4.35
CA LEU A 290 11.13 -2.47 -3.56
C LEU A 290 11.56 -3.93 -3.61
N ASN A 291 10.68 -4.78 -3.09
CA ASN A 291 10.84 -6.21 -3.02
C ASN A 291 9.46 -6.85 -3.01
N LYS A 292 9.44 -8.18 -3.12
CA LYS A 292 8.22 -8.97 -3.06
C LYS A 292 8.35 -10.04 -2.00
N ASN A 293 7.22 -10.38 -1.42
CA ASN A 293 7.04 -11.57 -0.62
C ASN A 293 5.86 -12.37 -1.19
N ASP A 294 5.42 -13.34 -0.42
CA ASP A 294 4.42 -14.31 -0.82
C ASP A 294 3.03 -13.65 -0.89
N TYR A 295 2.82 -12.60 -0.11
CA TYR A 295 1.56 -11.86 -0.02
C TYR A 295 1.42 -10.71 -1.00
N GLY A 296 2.53 -10.18 -1.48
CA GLY A 296 2.49 -8.99 -2.30
C GLY A 296 3.85 -8.37 -2.59
N ILE A 297 3.82 -7.06 -2.76
CA ILE A 297 5.01 -6.25 -2.94
C ILE A 297 5.10 -5.20 -1.84
N ASN A 298 6.33 -4.91 -1.43
CA ASN A 298 6.62 -3.69 -0.70
C ASN A 298 7.00 -2.60 -1.70
N SER A 299 6.52 -1.40 -1.43
CA SER A 299 6.65 -0.26 -2.33
C SER A 299 7.01 1.02 -1.60
N ILE A 300 7.52 2.00 -2.34
CA ILE A 300 7.50 3.42 -1.93
C ILE A 300 6.59 4.15 -2.89
N GLU A 301 5.69 4.95 -2.35
CA GLU A 301 4.70 5.69 -3.12
C GLU A 301 4.13 6.86 -2.32
N THR A 302 3.28 7.64 -2.97
CA THR A 302 2.41 8.62 -2.31
C THR A 302 0.99 8.41 -2.80
N ASN A 303 0.05 8.24 -1.87
CA ASN A 303 -1.33 7.88 -2.15
C ASN A 303 -2.29 8.52 -1.13
N MET A 304 -3.60 8.39 -1.38
CA MET A 304 -4.67 8.79 -0.45
C MET A 304 -5.32 7.56 0.23
N LEU A 305 -4.57 6.48 0.43
CA LEU A 305 -5.05 5.26 1.08
C LEU A 305 -4.54 5.20 2.53
N GLY A 306 -5.42 4.77 3.44
CA GLY A 306 -5.14 4.73 4.88
C GLY A 306 -5.18 6.13 5.52
N SER A 307 -4.51 6.31 6.66
CA SER A 307 -4.46 7.59 7.38
C SER A 307 -3.28 8.49 6.97
N GLU A 308 -2.20 7.88 6.47
CA GLU A 308 -0.96 8.58 6.13
C GLU A 308 -0.89 8.99 4.65
N TRP A 309 -1.51 10.11 4.28
CA TRP A 309 -1.51 10.59 2.89
C TRP A 309 -0.25 11.39 2.57
N LYS A 310 0.86 10.69 2.38
CA LYS A 310 2.22 11.23 2.18
C LYS A 310 3.08 10.24 1.39
N VAL A 311 4.31 10.62 1.06
CA VAL A 311 5.34 9.69 0.58
C VAL A 311 5.67 8.71 1.72
N LYS A 312 5.47 7.42 1.49
CA LYS A 312 5.59 6.37 2.50
C LYS A 312 5.96 5.02 1.89
N TYR A 313 6.37 4.10 2.76
CA TYR A 313 6.35 2.69 2.44
C TYR A 313 4.91 2.17 2.44
N PHE A 314 4.61 1.23 1.56
CA PHE A 314 3.30 0.60 1.51
C PHE A 314 3.40 -0.85 1.03
N HIS A 315 2.61 -1.72 1.64
CA HIS A 315 2.47 -3.11 1.22
C HIS A 315 1.22 -3.29 0.37
N TRP A 316 1.38 -3.79 -0.85
CA TRP A 316 0.28 -4.13 -1.74
C TRP A 316 0.16 -5.63 -1.90
N SER A 317 -0.99 -6.20 -1.50
CA SER A 317 -1.24 -7.61 -1.74
C SER A 317 -1.35 -7.92 -3.24
N TRP A 318 -0.96 -9.13 -3.63
CA TRP A 318 -1.10 -9.60 -5.02
C TRP A 318 -2.56 -9.51 -5.51
N ARG A 319 -3.51 -9.80 -4.63
CA ARG A 319 -4.95 -9.69 -4.91
C ARG A 319 -5.31 -8.25 -5.23
N THR A 320 -4.93 -7.30 -4.39
CA THR A 320 -5.24 -5.88 -4.62
C THR A 320 -4.61 -5.38 -5.92
N LEU A 321 -3.35 -5.74 -6.20
CA LEU A 321 -2.68 -5.39 -7.45
C LEU A 321 -3.42 -5.93 -8.69
N ARG A 322 -3.82 -7.21 -8.64
CA ARG A 322 -4.58 -7.88 -9.71
C ARG A 322 -5.95 -7.24 -9.91
N ASP A 323 -6.72 -7.10 -8.84
CA ASP A 323 -8.12 -6.65 -8.88
C ASP A 323 -8.21 -5.17 -9.27
N ASN A 324 -7.16 -4.38 -8.99
CA ASN A 324 -7.01 -2.99 -9.44
C ASN A 324 -6.28 -2.85 -10.79
N ALA A 325 -6.02 -3.96 -11.49
CA ALA A 325 -5.41 -4.00 -12.81
C ALA A 325 -4.03 -3.31 -12.93
N TYR A 326 -3.24 -3.31 -11.85
CA TYR A 326 -1.86 -2.83 -11.90
C TYR A 326 -1.03 -3.64 -12.88
N LYS A 327 -0.05 -2.97 -13.50
CA LYS A 327 0.90 -3.58 -14.42
C LYS A 327 2.32 -3.23 -14.04
N ALA A 328 3.20 -4.21 -14.12
CA ALA A 328 4.63 -4.01 -13.95
C ALA A 328 5.26 -3.35 -15.19
N ARG A 329 6.15 -2.38 -14.95
CA ARG A 329 6.90 -1.61 -15.95
C ARG A 329 8.35 -1.48 -15.51
N GLY A 330 9.25 -2.05 -16.31
CA GLY A 330 10.67 -1.77 -16.18
C GLY A 330 11.10 -0.63 -17.10
N TYR A 331 12.35 -0.21 -17.00
CA TYR A 331 12.93 0.81 -17.88
C TYR A 331 13.65 0.19 -19.07
N ARG A 332 13.68 0.93 -20.18
CA ARG A 332 14.50 0.58 -21.35
C ARG A 332 15.95 0.99 -21.16
N ASN A 333 16.18 2.25 -20.80
CA ASN A 333 17.51 2.85 -20.70
C ASN A 333 17.74 3.51 -19.33
N LEU A 334 17.53 2.77 -18.23
CA LEU A 334 17.68 3.32 -16.88
C LEU A 334 19.07 3.94 -16.64
N ALA A 335 20.11 3.33 -17.21
CA ALA A 335 21.49 3.80 -17.09
C ALA A 335 21.78 5.12 -17.85
N GLU A 336 20.85 5.62 -18.66
CA GLU A 336 20.97 6.91 -19.38
C GLU A 336 20.18 8.05 -18.72
N ILE A 337 19.23 7.73 -17.82
CA ILE A 337 18.59 8.70 -16.91
C ILE A 337 19.62 9.59 -16.17
N PRO A 338 20.81 9.10 -15.74
CA PRO A 338 21.84 9.94 -15.11
C PRO A 338 22.43 11.09 -15.93
N ALA A 339 22.16 11.25 -17.23
CA ALA A 339 22.57 12.46 -17.94
C ALA A 339 21.93 13.75 -17.36
N VAL A 340 20.93 13.62 -16.49
CA VAL A 340 20.24 14.72 -15.79
C VAL A 340 20.58 14.80 -14.29
N LEU A 341 21.14 13.73 -13.70
CA LEU A 341 21.34 13.62 -12.24
C LEU A 341 22.78 13.92 -11.75
N LYS A 342 23.70 14.29 -12.66
CA LYS A 342 25.12 14.57 -12.34
C LYS A 342 25.44 16.06 -12.11
N HIS A 343 24.45 16.92 -11.87
CA HIS A 343 24.65 18.34 -11.63
C HIS A 343 23.91 18.82 -10.39
#